data_AF-A0A3B3VU35-F1
#
_entry.id   AF-A0A3B3VU35-F1
#
_cell.length_a   1.000
_cell.length_b   1.000
_cell.length_c   1.000
_cell.angle_alpha   90.00
_cell.angle_beta   90.00
_cell.angle_gamma   90.00
#
_symmetry.space_group_name_H-M   'P 1'
#
loop_
_entity.id
_entity.type
_entity.pdbx_description
1 polymer ?
#
loop_
_entity_poly.entity_id
_entity_poly.type
_entity_poly.pdbx_seq_one_letter_code
_entity_poly.pdbx_strand_id
1 'polypeptide(L)' 'MDQGVVDSPVILVIKAPNQKYDDQTINCFQNWTVEKLKAHLSDVYPSKPVSCFS' A
#
# COMPACT_ATOMS: atom_id res chain seq x y z
N MET A 1 25.23 9.18 12.10
CA MET A 1 23.88 9.01 12.67
C MET A 1 22.90 9.57 11.65
N ASP A 2 22.44 8.74 10.71
CA ASP A 2 21.31 9.07 9.83
C ASP A 2 20.18 8.13 10.22
N GLN A 3 19.53 8.46 11.33
CA GLN A 3 18.48 7.65 11.93
C GLN A 3 17.35 8.61 12.27
N GLY A 4 16.63 9.09 11.25
CA GLY A 4 15.62 10.13 11.46
C GLY A 4 14.59 10.35 10.35
N VAL A 5 14.78 9.81 9.14
CA VAL A 5 13.78 9.92 8.05
C VAL A 5 12.94 8.64 7.90
N VAL A 6 13.18 7.62 8.71
CA VAL A 6 12.63 6.27 8.49
C VAL A 6 11.21 6.04 9.00
N ASP A 7 10.55 7.03 9.60
CA ASP A 7 9.19 6.89 10.16
C ASP A 7 8.29 8.10 9.83
N SER A 8 8.37 8.64 8.62
CA SER A 8 7.32 9.53 8.15
C SER A 8 6.21 8.69 7.52
N PRO A 9 5.00 8.64 8.12
CA PRO A 9 3.88 7.95 7.50
C PRO A 9 3.47 8.72 6.24
N VAL A 10 3.68 8.10 5.09
CA VAL A 10 3.27 8.58 3.78
C VAL A 10 1.86 8.08 3.50
N ILE A 11 0.96 8.96 3.09
CA ILE A 11 -0.37 8.56 2.65
C ILE A 11 -0.29 8.17 1.18
N LEU A 12 -0.50 6.90 0.89
CA LEU A 12 -0.59 6.39 -0.46
C LEU A 12 -2.07 6.28 -0.85
N VAL A 13 -2.46 7.02 -1.89
CA VAL A 13 -3.83 6.97 -2.43
C VAL A 13 -3.87 5.97 -3.56
N ILE A 14 -4.54 4.85 -3.35
CA ILE A 14 -4.71 3.81 -4.37
C ILE A 14 -6.04 4.03 -5.07
N LYS A 15 -5.96 4.29 -6.38
CA LYS A 15 -7.12 4.43 -7.25
C LYS A 15 -7.32 3.15 -8.05
N ALA A 16 -8.51 2.57 -7.94
CA ALA A 16 -8.87 1.40 -8.72
C ALA A 16 -8.88 1.73 -10.24
N PRO A 17 -8.43 0.81 -11.10
CA PRO A 17 -8.62 0.96 -12.54
C PRO A 17 -10.11 1.05 -12.85
N ASN A 18 -10.52 2.03 -13.65
CA ASN A 18 -11.93 2.36 -13.92
C ASN A 18 -12.75 2.78 -12.68
N GLN A 19 -12.09 3.21 -11.59
CA GLN A 19 -12.72 3.67 -10.34
C GLN A 19 -13.78 2.68 -9.81
N LYS A 20 -13.54 1.38 -10.01
CA LYS A 20 -14.46 0.31 -9.56
C LYS A 20 -14.61 0.29 -8.03
N TYR A 21 -13.63 0.85 -7.34
CA TYR A 21 -13.62 1.08 -5.91
C TYR A 21 -13.24 2.53 -5.65
N ASP A 22 -13.78 3.08 -4.56
CA ASP A 22 -13.46 4.43 -4.08
C ASP A 22 -11.97 4.55 -3.74
N ASP A 23 -11.44 5.77 -3.74
CA ASP A 23 -10.02 5.97 -3.45
C ASP A 23 -9.65 5.42 -2.07
N GLN A 24 -8.66 4.53 -2.06
CA GLN A 24 -8.19 3.91 -0.82
C GLN A 24 -6.97 4.66 -0.33
N THR A 25 -7.13 5.44 0.73
CA THR A 25 -6.03 6.08 1.45
C THR A 25 -5.43 5.10 2.44
N ILE A 26 -4.20 4.65 2.18
CA ILE A 26 -3.44 3.79 3.10
C ILE A 26 -2.20 4.52 3.61
N ASN A 27 -1.95 4.43 4.91
CA ASN A 27 -0.71 4.91 5.50
C ASN A 27 0.39 3.88 5.28
N CYS A 28 1.38 4.21 4.46
CA CYS A 28 2.59 3.43 4.28
C CYS A 28 3.81 4.18 4.83
N PHE A 29 4.87 3.45 5.12
CA PHE A 29 6.13 4.07 5.51
C PHE A 29 7.08 4.05 4.32
N GLN A 30 7.92 5.08 4.20
CA GLN A 30 8.88 5.18 3.09
C GLN A 30 9.93 4.05 3.12
N ASN A 31 10.03 3.32 4.24
CA ASN A 31 10.87 2.14 4.42
C ASN A 31 10.20 0.82 3.96
N TRP A 32 8.94 0.84 3.52
CA TRP A 32 8.25 -0.36 3.05
C TRP A 32 8.73 -0.80 1.67
N THR A 33 9.11 -2.08 1.57
CA THR A 33 9.37 -2.71 0.29
C THR A 33 8.05 -2.96 -0.46
N VAL A 34 8.14 -3.12 -1.78
CA VAL A 34 6.98 -3.46 -2.64
C VAL A 34 6.26 -4.71 -2.14
N GLU A 35 6.98 -5.69 -1.59
CA GLU A 35 6.40 -6.90 -1.01
C GLU A 35 5.56 -6.60 0.24
N LYS A 36 6.08 -5.82 1.19
CA LYS A 36 5.32 -5.42 2.40
C LYS A 36 4.10 -4.59 2.03
N LEU A 37 4.25 -3.66 1.09
CA LEU A 37 3.14 -2.85 0.61
C LEU A 37 2.06 -3.74 -0.03
N LYS A 38 2.44 -4.72 -0.85
CA LYS A 38 1.51 -5.69 -1.46
C LYS A 38 0.79 -6.53 -0.40
N ALA A 39 1.51 -7.04 0.60
CA ALA A 39 0.91 -7.81 1.69
C ALA A 39 -0.09 -6.97 2.49
N HIS A 40 0.25 -5.73 2.81
CA HIS A 40 -0.66 -4.80 3.50
C HIS A 40 -1.88 -4.48 2.64
N LEU A 41 -1.68 -4.22 1.34
CA LEU A 41 -2.77 -4.02 0.39
C LEU A 41 -3.70 -5.23 0.28
N SER A 42 -3.18 -6.45 0.31
CA SER A 42 -4.03 -7.64 0.29
C SER A 42 -4.92 -7.77 1.53
N ASP A 43 -4.55 -7.15 2.65
CA ASP A 43 -5.32 -7.17 3.90
C ASP A 43 -6.35 -6.02 3.95
N VAL A 44 -5.92 -4.80 3.60
CA VAL A 44 -6.74 -3.60 3.70
C VAL A 44 -7.60 -3.32 2.46
N TYR A 45 -7.21 -3.84 1.29
CA TYR A 45 -7.95 -3.59 0.05
C TYR A 45 -9.14 -4.55 -0.07
N PRO A 46 -10.37 -4.04 -0.28
CA PRO A 46 -11.60 -4.84 -0.23
C PRO A 46 -11.67 -5.91 -1.32
N SER A 47 -11.02 -5.70 -2.47
CA SER A 47 -10.95 -6.71 -3.54
C SER A 47 -9.97 -7.85 -3.24
N LYS A 48 -9.19 -7.77 -2.15
CA LYS A 48 -8.09 -8.69 -1.80
C LYS A 48 -7.38 -9.20 -3.05
N PRO A 49 -6.66 -8.32 -3.78
CA PRO A 49 -6.12 -8.67 -5.07
C PRO A 49 -5.21 -9.88 -4.90
N VAL A 50 -5.73 -11.06 -5.25
CA VAL A 50 -4.97 -12.29 -5.19
C VAL A 50 -3.86 -12.10 -6.21
N SER A 51 -2.61 -12.15 -5.74
CA SER A 51 -1.47 -12.24 -6.62
C SER A 51 -1.60 -13.56 -7.37
N CYS A 52 -2.26 -13.53 -8.54
CA CYS A 52 -2.20 -14.58 -9.53
C CYS A 52 -0.77 -14.63 -10.09
N PHE A 53 0.18 -15.07 -9.28
CA PHE A 53 1.38 -15.73 -9.75
C PHE A 53 1.06 -17.21 -9.72
N SER A 54 0.46 -17.69 -10.81
CA SER A 54 0.47 -19.10 -11.20
C SER A 54 1.36 -19.27 -12.42
#